data_AF-A0A8C6QBH5-F1
#
_entry.id   AF-A0A8C6QBH5-F1
#
_cell.length_a   1.000
_cell.length_b   1.000
_cell.length_c   1.000
_cell.angle_alpha   90.00
_cell.angle_beta   90.00
_cell.angle_gamma   90.00
#
_symmetry.space_group_name_H-M   'P 1'
#
loop_
_entity.id
_entity.type
_entity.pdbx_description
1 polymer ?
#
loop_
_entity_poly.entity_id
_entity_poly.type
_entity_poly.pdbx_seq_one_letter_code
_entity_poly.pdbx_strand_id
1 'polypeptide(L)'
;MAFIRKKQREQQLQFYSKERFSLLLLNLEEYYFEQHTAYHVQHRGSHEERKIRGSLKICSKSVIFEPEAVSQPILKIPLRDCIKIGKHGENGAGRHLAKAKSWGISLIFSQGKMEYVFELDVSGKVEDVVET
;
A
#
# COMPACT_ATOMS: atom_id res chain seq x y z
N MET A 1 -36.05 3.56 -18.51
CA MET A 1 -34.88 3.99 -17.71
C MET A 1 -33.71 3.00 -17.87
N ALA A 2 -32.97 3.04 -18.98
CA ALA A 2 -31.88 2.08 -19.27
C ALA A 2 -30.46 2.69 -19.34
N PHE A 3 -30.35 4.02 -19.29
CA PHE A 3 -29.07 4.73 -19.50
C PHE A 3 -28.16 4.79 -18.26
N ILE A 4 -28.71 4.68 -17.04
CA ILE A 4 -27.91 4.78 -15.80
C ILE A 4 -27.01 3.55 -15.60
N ARG A 5 -27.44 2.35 -16.04
CA ARG A 5 -26.67 1.10 -15.89
C ARG A 5 -25.43 1.03 -16.80
N LYS A 6 -25.40 1.77 -17.92
CA LYS A 6 -24.27 1.78 -18.85
C LYS A 6 -23.11 2.63 -18.32
N LYS A 7 -23.43 3.82 -17.79
CA LYS A 7 -22.45 4.75 -17.19
C LYS A 7 -21.73 4.15 -15.98
N GLN A 8 -22.41 3.34 -15.17
CA GLN A 8 -21.82 2.68 -14.01
C GLN A 8 -20.82 1.58 -14.42
N ARG A 9 -21.13 0.80 -15.47
CA ARG A 9 -20.21 -0.20 -16.04
C ARG A 9 -18.99 0.43 -16.72
N GLU A 10 -19.17 1.54 -17.43
CA GLU A 10 -18.08 2.26 -18.08
C GLU A 10 -17.13 2.91 -17.05
N GLN A 11 -17.66 3.44 -15.94
CA GLN A 11 -16.82 3.88 -14.82
C GLN A 11 -16.07 2.70 -14.19
N GLN A 12 -16.75 1.57 -13.95
CA GLN A 12 -16.12 0.37 -13.40
C GLN A 12 -15.02 -0.21 -14.33
N LEU A 13 -15.25 -0.19 -15.65
CA LEU A 13 -14.26 -0.59 -16.66
C LEU A 13 -13.09 0.40 -16.78
N GLN A 14 -13.34 1.71 -16.65
CA GLN A 14 -12.30 2.75 -16.58
C GLN A 14 -11.43 2.60 -15.33
N PHE A 15 -11.99 2.13 -14.21
CA PHE A 15 -11.20 1.76 -13.03
C PHE A 15 -10.35 0.50 -13.29
N TYR A 16 -10.89 -0.52 -13.95
CA TYR A 16 -10.13 -1.72 -14.34
C TYR A 16 -9.04 -1.44 -15.38
N SER A 17 -9.21 -0.45 -16.25
CA SER A 17 -8.21 -0.08 -17.27
C SER A 17 -7.08 0.82 -16.75
N LYS A 18 -7.04 1.11 -15.45
CA LYS A 18 -6.07 2.04 -14.85
C LYS A 18 -5.00 1.35 -13.98
N GLU A 19 -5.24 0.11 -13.56
CA GLU A 19 -4.23 -0.66 -12.81
C GLU A 19 -3.18 -1.25 -13.76
N ARG A 20 -1.91 -0.96 -13.48
CA ARG A 20 -0.73 -1.52 -14.15
C ARG A 20 -0.33 -2.87 -13.57
N PHE A 21 -0.79 -3.21 -12.35
CA PHE A 21 -0.62 -4.54 -11.80
C PHE A 21 -1.42 -5.55 -12.64
N SER A 22 -0.76 -6.64 -13.02
CA SER A 22 -1.40 -7.80 -13.61
C SER A 22 -0.85 -9.06 -12.96
N LEU A 23 -1.62 -10.16 -13.01
CA LEU A 23 -1.17 -11.46 -12.50
C LEU A 23 0.08 -11.97 -13.21
N LEU A 24 0.43 -11.41 -14.38
CA LEU A 24 1.67 -11.70 -15.10
C LEU A 24 2.93 -11.23 -14.35
N LEU A 25 2.77 -10.33 -13.37
CA LEU A 25 3.86 -9.89 -12.50
C LEU A 25 4.17 -10.92 -11.39
N LEU A 26 3.30 -11.93 -11.20
CA LEU A 26 3.49 -12.98 -10.19
C LEU A 26 4.45 -14.05 -10.72
N ASN A 27 5.24 -14.62 -9.82
CA ASN A 27 6.06 -15.78 -10.12
C ASN A 27 5.19 -17.05 -10.14
N LEU A 28 5.74 -18.16 -10.64
CA LEU A 28 5.08 -19.47 -10.53
C LEU A 28 4.77 -19.80 -9.06
N GLU A 29 3.55 -20.29 -8.83
CA GLU A 29 2.98 -20.62 -7.52
C GLU A 29 2.99 -19.43 -6.54
N GLU A 30 3.05 -18.20 -7.05
CA GLU A 30 2.80 -17.01 -6.26
C GLU A 30 1.31 -16.65 -6.34
N TYR A 31 0.67 -16.55 -5.18
CA TYR A 31 -0.76 -16.23 -5.07
C TYR A 31 -0.91 -14.79 -4.62
N TYR A 32 -1.83 -14.06 -5.24
CA TYR A 32 -2.26 -12.74 -4.78
C TYR A 32 -3.42 -12.89 -3.79
N PHE A 33 -3.34 -12.22 -2.64
CA PHE A 33 -4.35 -12.30 -1.59
C PHE A 33 -5.26 -11.07 -1.54
N GLU A 34 -4.68 -9.89 -1.36
CA GLU A 34 -5.43 -8.66 -1.09
C GLU A 34 -4.67 -7.40 -1.50
N GLN A 35 -5.39 -6.28 -1.53
CA GLN A 35 -4.88 -4.95 -1.82
C GLN A 35 -5.29 -3.97 -0.73
N HIS A 36 -4.34 -3.11 -0.35
CA HIS A 36 -4.58 -1.95 0.50
C HIS A 36 -4.13 -0.68 -0.22
N THR A 37 -4.79 0.45 0.05
CA THR A 37 -4.23 1.75 -0.33
C THR A 37 -3.11 2.09 0.64
N ALA A 38 -1.98 2.55 0.13
CA ALA A 38 -0.82 2.87 0.94
C ALA A 38 -0.03 4.06 0.39
N TYR A 39 0.80 4.63 1.26
CA TYR A 39 1.78 5.66 0.92
C TYR A 39 3.18 5.12 1.13
N HIS A 40 3.96 5.03 0.07
CA HIS A 40 5.39 4.76 0.18
C HIS A 40 6.10 6.04 0.65
N VAL A 41 6.73 5.98 1.83
CA VAL A 41 7.46 7.08 2.44
C VAL A 41 8.91 7.04 1.97
N GLN A 42 9.33 8.04 1.22
CA GLN A 42 10.71 8.20 0.76
C GLN A 42 11.42 9.28 1.58
N HIS A 43 12.52 8.88 2.23
CA HIS A 43 13.37 9.81 2.97
C HIS A 43 14.43 10.42 2.02
N ARG A 44 14.24 11.68 1.59
CA ARG A 44 15.18 12.39 0.71
C ARG A 44 16.06 13.37 1.50
N GLY A 45 16.87 12.91 2.45
CA GLY A 45 18.03 13.65 3.00
C GLY A 45 17.79 15.03 3.68
N SER A 46 16.65 15.68 3.49
CA SER A 46 16.19 16.93 4.09
C SER A 46 14.90 16.65 4.84
N HIS A 47 14.55 17.51 5.79
CA HIS A 47 13.47 17.37 6.78
C HIS A 47 12.03 17.11 6.25
N GLU A 48 11.84 16.86 4.95
CA GLU A 48 10.55 16.57 4.34
C GLU A 48 10.50 15.14 3.76
N GLU A 49 9.67 14.31 4.38
CA GLU A 49 9.29 13.00 3.88
C GLU A 49 8.37 13.14 2.66
N ARG A 50 8.76 12.57 1.52
CA ARG A 50 7.88 12.51 0.35
C ARG A 50 7.03 11.25 0.43
N LYS A 51 5.72 11.41 0.42
CA LYS A 51 4.75 10.30 0.38
C LYS A 51 4.25 10.09 -1.04
N ILE A 52 4.40 8.86 -1.56
CA ILE A 52 3.86 8.46 -2.86
C ILE A 52 2.68 7.55 -2.62
N ARG A 53 1.49 7.98 -3.04
CA ARG A 53 0.27 7.17 -2.96
C ARG A 53 0.29 6.05 -4.00
N GLY A 54 -0.22 4.89 -3.61
CA GLY A 54 -0.33 3.73 -4.48
C GLY A 54 -1.14 2.59 -3.85
N SER A 55 -1.19 1.49 -4.58
CA SER A 55 -1.80 0.24 -4.14
C SER A 55 -0.72 -0.72 -3.65
N LEU A 56 -0.82 -1.17 -2.42
CA LEU A 56 0.02 -2.22 -1.85
C LEU A 56 -0.70 -3.57 -1.97
N LYS A 57 -0.18 -4.44 -2.82
CA LYS A 57 -0.69 -5.78 -3.12
C LYS A 57 0.07 -6.81 -2.27
N ILE A 58 -0.65 -7.63 -1.52
CA ILE A 58 -0.09 -8.69 -0.67
C ILE A 58 -0.13 -10.01 -1.44
N CYS A 59 1.03 -10.63 -1.66
CA CYS A 59 1.15 -11.93 -2.33
C CYS A 59 1.88 -12.94 -1.42
N SER A 60 1.84 -14.22 -1.79
CA SER A 60 2.44 -15.31 -1.00
C SER A 60 3.97 -15.30 -0.95
N LYS A 61 4.64 -14.75 -1.98
CA LYS A 61 6.10 -14.73 -2.09
C LYS A 61 6.68 -13.31 -2.19
N SER A 62 5.86 -12.28 -2.38
CA SER A 62 6.30 -10.89 -2.47
C SER A 62 5.22 -9.91 -1.99
N VAL A 63 5.64 -8.69 -1.69
CA VAL A 63 4.76 -7.52 -1.59
C VAL A 63 5.00 -6.67 -2.83
N ILE A 64 3.93 -6.23 -3.49
CA ILE A 64 4.03 -5.41 -4.70
C ILE A 64 3.39 -4.05 -4.42
N PHE A 65 4.15 -2.98 -4.60
CA PHE A 65 3.63 -1.62 -4.54
C PHE A 65 3.51 -1.04 -5.94
N GLU A 66 2.29 -0.65 -6.30
CA GLU A 66 1.97 0.02 -7.55
C GLU A 66 1.65 1.52 -7.28
N PRO A 67 2.55 2.45 -7.64
CA PRO A 67 2.26 3.87 -7.52
C PRO A 67 1.15 4.33 -8.48
N GLU A 68 0.32 5.29 -8.04
CA GLU A 68 -0.70 5.92 -8.89
C GLU A 68 -0.10 6.73 -10.05
N ALA A 69 1.06 7.33 -9.82
CA ALA A 69 1.79 8.05 -10.85
C ALA A 69 2.49 7.03 -11.77
N VAL A 70 2.08 6.99 -13.05
CA VAL A 70 2.65 6.09 -14.06
C VAL A 70 4.15 6.30 -14.30
N SER A 71 4.67 7.48 -13.98
CA SER A 71 6.09 7.81 -14.04
C SER A 71 6.92 7.12 -12.96
N GLN A 72 6.29 6.58 -11.91
CA GLN A 72 6.95 5.84 -10.86
C GLN A 72 6.88 4.33 -11.16
N PRO A 73 7.97 3.58 -10.93
CA PRO A 73 8.01 2.15 -11.21
C PRO A 73 7.18 1.36 -10.20
N ILE A 74 6.68 0.19 -10.63
CA ILE A 74 6.12 -0.81 -9.72
C ILE A 74 7.28 -1.42 -8.91
N LEU A 75 7.13 -1.50 -7.60
CA LEU A 75 8.12 -2.11 -6.71
C LEU A 75 7.65 -3.52 -6.37
N LYS A 76 8.38 -4.56 -6.80
CA LYS A 76 8.16 -5.94 -6.36
C LYS A 76 9.22 -6.29 -5.32
N ILE A 77 8.77 -6.67 -4.14
CA ILE A 77 9.60 -6.84 -2.95
C ILE A 77 9.51 -8.31 -2.51
N PRO A 78 10.49 -9.17 -2.86
CA PRO A 78 10.45 -10.59 -2.51
C PRO A 78 10.57 -10.80 -0.99
N LEU A 79 9.63 -11.56 -0.41
CA LEU A 79 9.60 -11.80 1.03
C LEU A 79 10.77 -12.65 1.53
N ARG A 80 11.34 -13.49 0.66
CA ARG A 80 12.52 -14.32 0.99
C ARG A 80 13.76 -13.49 1.37
N ASP A 81 13.84 -12.27 0.86
CA ASP A 81 14.96 -11.37 1.07
C ASP A 81 14.68 -10.39 2.24
N CYS A 82 13.45 -10.38 2.78
CA CYS A 82 13.07 -9.63 3.97
C CYS A 82 13.75 -10.22 5.21
N ILE A 83 14.52 -9.41 5.93
CA ILE A 83 15.02 -9.76 7.27
C ILE A 83 14.00 -9.40 8.34
N LYS A 84 13.31 -8.27 8.17
CA LYS A 84 12.40 -7.75 9.18
C LYS A 84 11.17 -7.13 8.55
N ILE A 85 10.02 -7.48 9.11
CA ILE A 85 8.73 -6.83 8.90
C ILE A 85 8.31 -6.28 10.26
N GLY A 86 7.92 -5.02 10.32
CA GLY A 86 7.54 -4.40 11.58
C GLY A 86 6.62 -3.21 11.38
N LYS A 87 6.11 -2.69 12.48
CA LYS A 87 5.38 -1.43 12.49
C LYS A 87 6.36 -0.26 12.43
N HIS A 88 6.10 0.68 11.54
CA HIS A 88 6.75 1.99 11.54
C HIS A 88 6.05 2.91 12.56
N GLY A 89 6.76 3.35 13.61
CA GLY A 89 6.26 4.38 14.55
C GLY A 89 6.16 4.02 16.04
N GLU A 90 6.76 2.93 16.53
CA GLU A 90 6.93 2.71 17.98
C GLU A 90 8.20 3.36 18.51
N ASN A 91 8.25 4.69 18.53
CA ASN A 91 9.19 5.43 19.38
C ASN A 91 8.37 6.23 20.40
N GLY A 92 8.37 5.74 21.64
CA GLY A 92 7.76 6.40 22.78
C GLY A 92 8.50 7.68 23.13
N ALA A 93 8.08 8.80 22.55
CA ALA A 93 8.39 10.12 23.06
C ALA A 93 7.14 10.99 22.91
N GLY A 94 6.47 11.25 24.02
CA GLY A 94 5.25 12.04 24.07
C GLY A 94 5.44 13.40 23.40
N ARG A 95 4.67 13.64 22.33
CA ARG A 95 4.29 14.98 21.91
C ARG A 95 2.80 14.95 21.59
N HIS A 96 2.08 15.73 22.37
CA HIS A 96 0.66 15.96 22.27
C HIS A 96 0.40 16.70 20.94
N LEU A 97 0.04 15.96 19.90
CA LEU A 97 -0.50 16.52 18.66
C LEU A 97 -1.49 15.52 18.09
N ALA A 98 -2.75 15.92 17.97
CA ALA A 98 -3.85 15.14 17.43
C ALA A 98 -3.65 14.88 15.93
N LYS A 99 -2.71 13.99 15.60
CA LYS A 99 -2.55 13.43 14.26
C LYS A 99 -3.06 11.99 14.34
N ALA A 100 -4.06 11.66 13.54
CA ALA A 100 -4.54 10.29 13.39
C ALA A 100 -3.34 9.36 13.29
N LYS A 101 -3.23 8.38 14.21
CA LYS A 101 -2.13 7.41 14.24
C LYS A 101 -2.18 6.60 12.95
N SER A 102 -1.45 7.03 11.91
CA SER A 102 -1.23 6.19 10.74
C SER A 102 -0.35 5.02 11.18
N TRP A 103 -0.85 3.80 10.97
CA TRP A 103 -0.08 2.59 11.20
C TRP A 103 0.72 2.31 9.93
N GLY A 104 2.03 2.53 9.98
CA GLY A 104 2.93 2.15 8.89
C GLY A 104 3.52 0.76 9.07
N ILE A 105 3.86 0.11 7.96
CA ILE A 105 4.61 -1.14 7.88
C ILE A 105 6.00 -0.81 7.31
N SER A 106 7.05 -1.25 8.00
CA SER A 106 8.44 -1.23 7.53
C SER A 106 8.87 -2.62 7.07
N LEU A 107 9.53 -2.67 5.92
CA LEU A 107 10.20 -3.87 5.37
C LEU A 107 11.69 -3.59 5.21
N ILE A 108 12.55 -4.46 5.75
CA ILE A 108 14.02 -4.35 5.67
C ILE A 108 14.61 -5.62 5.05
N PHE A 109 15.61 -5.47 4.17
CA PHE A 109 16.15 -6.55 3.31
C PHE A 109 17.62 -6.86 3.58
N SER A 110 18.04 -8.08 3.22
CA SER A 110 19.41 -8.58 3.43
C SER A 110 20.44 -8.08 2.44
N GLN A 111 20.05 -7.86 1.18
CA GLN A 111 20.98 -7.57 0.08
C GLN A 111 21.42 -6.09 -0.02
N GLY A 112 21.09 -5.29 0.99
CA GLY A 112 21.45 -3.88 1.11
C GLY A 112 20.62 -3.30 2.25
N LYS A 113 21.16 -2.33 3.00
CA LYS A 113 20.40 -1.61 4.05
C LYS A 113 19.32 -0.70 3.42
N MET A 114 18.50 -1.24 2.52
CA MET A 114 17.34 -0.59 1.95
C MET A 114 16.15 -0.89 2.86
N GLU A 115 15.48 0.16 3.29
CA GLU A 115 14.25 0.09 4.06
C GLU A 115 13.12 0.66 3.21
N TYR A 116 12.01 -0.09 3.13
CA TYR A 116 10.78 0.37 2.50
C TYR A 116 9.74 0.60 3.58
N VAL A 117 9.20 1.80 3.64
CA VAL A 117 8.16 2.18 4.61
C VAL A 117 6.87 2.48 3.87
N PHE A 118 5.81 1.77 4.23
CA PHE A 118 4.48 1.94 3.66
C PHE A 118 3.50 2.32 4.77
N GLU A 119 2.88 3.50 4.68
CA GLU A 119 1.76 3.86 5.54
C GLU A 119 0.46 3.39 4.92
N LEU A 120 -0.26 2.49 5.59
CA LEU A 120 -1.55 2.02 5.12
C LEU A 120 -2.61 3.09 5.35
N ASP A 121 -3.44 3.33 4.33
CA ASP A 121 -4.63 4.16 4.44
C ASP A 121 -5.77 3.31 5.02
N VAL A 122 -5.81 3.24 6.35
CA VAL A 122 -6.89 2.55 7.05
C VAL A 122 -8.07 3.50 7.11
N SER A 123 -8.97 3.39 6.13
CA SER A 123 -10.31 3.98 6.26
C SER A 123 -10.93 3.44 7.54
N GLY A 124 -11.07 4.29 8.55
CA GLY A 124 -11.64 3.92 9.84
C GLY A 124 -13.06 3.41 9.64
N LYS A 125 -13.23 2.09 9.57
CA LYS A 125 -14.50 1.47 9.90
C LYS A 125 -14.57 1.36 11.42
N VAL A 126 -14.86 2.48 12.06
CA VAL A 126 -15.44 2.50 13.40
C VAL A 126 -16.85 3.06 13.22
N GLU A 127 -17.83 2.46 13.90
CA GLU A 127 -19.30 2.67 13.83
C GLU A 127 -20.00 1.76 12.78
N ASP A 128 -20.89 0.81 13.11
CA ASP A 128 -21.71 0.59 14.30
C ASP A 128 -21.81 -0.91 14.64
N VAL A 129 -21.41 -1.30 15.84
CA VAL A 129 -22.10 -2.38 16.57
C VAL A 129 -22.93 -1.67 17.63
N VAL A 130 -24.16 -1.33 17.26
CA VAL A 130 -25.20 -1.07 18.26
C VAL A 130 -25.54 -2.42 18.88
N GLU A 131 -25.12 -2.61 20.12
CA GLU A 131 -25.73 -3.57 21.02
C GLU A 131 -27.23 -3.22 21.15
N THR A 132 -28.09 -4.16 20.77
CA THR A 132 -29.47 -4.26 21.26
C THR A 132 -29.84 -5.74 21.29
#